data_AF-A0A937YJJ1-F1
#
_entry.id   AF-A0A937YJJ1-F1
#
_cell.length_a   1.000
_cell.length_b   1.000
_cell.length_c   1.000
_cell.angle_alpha   90.00
_cell.angle_beta   90.00
_cell.angle_gamma   90.00
#
_symmetry.space_group_name_H-M   'P 1'
#
loop_
_entity.id
_entity.type
_entity.pdbx_description
1 polymer ?
#
loop_
_entity_poly.entity_id
_entity_poly.type
_entity_poly.pdbx_seq_one_letter_code
_entity_poly.pdbx_strand_id
1 'polypeptide(L)'
;MKPVVIIATVAILFGAAALPVSAGELTRGVWRSDQCAKPIAPPTDRTDTQALNLSVANYNDYVREVERYVACLKTEAQEDMRLIQDGFNAAQDEVQLDADAARPRGTEVK
;
A
#
# COMPACT_ATOMS: atom_id res chain seq x y z
N MET A 1 -24.63 42.50 34.48
CA MET A 1 -24.36 41.05 34.31
C MET A 1 -24.57 40.73 32.83
N LYS A 2 -23.53 40.33 32.09
CA LYS A 2 -23.63 39.98 30.66
C LYS A 2 -23.23 38.51 30.51
N PRO A 3 -24.03 37.64 29.88
CA PRO A 3 -23.62 36.26 29.66
C PRO A 3 -22.62 36.19 28.50
N VAL A 4 -21.48 35.58 28.77
CA VAL A 4 -20.50 35.20 27.75
C VAL A 4 -21.00 33.90 27.11
N VAL A 5 -21.31 33.95 25.82
CA VAL A 5 -21.65 32.78 25.01
C VAL A 5 -20.34 32.22 24.46
N ILE A 6 -19.91 31.06 24.96
CA ILE A 6 -18.75 30.33 24.43
C ILE A 6 -19.24 29.45 23.29
N ILE A 7 -18.92 29.84 22.05
CA ILE A 7 -19.19 29.05 20.85
C ILE A 7 -18.11 27.96 20.78
N ALA A 8 -18.49 26.71 21.06
CA ALA A 8 -17.63 25.55 20.90
C ALA A 8 -17.59 25.16 19.42
N THR A 9 -16.50 25.52 18.73
CA THR A 9 -16.24 25.11 17.35
C THR A 9 -15.81 23.63 17.33
N VAL A 10 -16.72 22.74 16.95
CA VAL A 10 -16.40 21.32 16.70
C VAL A 10 -15.62 21.22 15.40
N ALA A 11 -14.30 21.06 15.49
CA ALA A 11 -13.45 20.75 14.35
C ALA A 11 -13.71 19.29 13.94
N ILE A 12 -14.44 19.12 12.84
CA ILE A 12 -14.65 17.83 12.18
C ILE A 12 -13.29 17.41 11.58
N LEU A 13 -12.57 16.52 12.26
CA LEU A 13 -11.47 15.78 11.66
C LEU A 13 -12.05 14.88 10.57
N PHE A 14 -11.88 15.28 9.31
CA PHE A 14 -12.01 14.37 8.18
C PHE A 14 -10.83 13.39 8.27
N GLY A 15 -11.09 12.21 8.84
CA GLY A 15 -10.19 11.07 8.74
C GLY A 15 -10.01 10.75 7.26
N ALA A 16 -8.76 10.82 6.80
CA ALA A 16 -8.37 10.30 5.49
C ALA A 16 -8.71 8.80 5.49
N ALA A 17 -9.80 8.43 4.83
CA ALA A 17 -10.11 7.04 4.55
C ALA A 17 -8.97 6.52 3.67
N ALA A 18 -8.17 5.59 4.19
CA ALA A 18 -7.22 4.84 3.39
C ALA A 18 -8.03 4.14 2.29
N LEU A 19 -7.78 4.51 1.03
CA LEU A 19 -8.34 3.79 -0.10
C LEU A 19 -7.86 2.33 0.00
N PRO A 20 -8.72 1.34 -0.30
CA PRO A 20 -8.29 -0.05 -0.30
C PRO A 20 -7.11 -0.18 -1.28
N VAL A 21 -5.95 -0.53 -0.74
CA VAL A 21 -4.81 -0.99 -1.53
C VAL A 21 -5.21 -2.37 -2.01
N SER A 22 -5.38 -2.50 -3.31
CA SER A 22 -5.72 -3.76 -3.96
C SER A 22 -4.41 -4.37 -4.44
N ALA A 23 -4.24 -5.68 -4.22
CA ALA A 23 -3.06 -6.38 -4.68
C ALA A 23 -3.10 -6.43 -6.21
N GLY A 24 -1.99 -6.10 -6.88
CA GLY A 24 -1.89 -6.16 -8.34
C GLY A 24 -2.33 -7.51 -8.94
N GLU A 25 -2.68 -7.50 -10.22
CA GLU A 25 -3.20 -8.66 -10.94
C GLU A 25 -2.05 -9.51 -11.53
N LEU A 26 -2.08 -10.82 -11.28
CA LEU A 26 -1.20 -11.80 -11.94
C LEU A 26 -1.94 -12.47 -13.11
N THR A 27 -1.67 -12.04 -14.34
CA THR A 27 -2.29 -12.60 -15.54
C THR A 27 -1.27 -13.25 -16.45
N ARG A 28 -1.45 -14.56 -16.72
CA ARG A 28 -0.55 -15.38 -17.55
C ARG A 28 0.92 -15.31 -17.12
N GLY A 29 1.18 -15.31 -15.81
CA GLY A 29 2.53 -15.21 -15.24
C GLY A 29 3.14 -13.82 -15.29
N VAL A 30 2.39 -12.81 -15.75
CA VAL A 30 2.81 -11.41 -15.74
C VAL A 30 2.04 -10.69 -14.64
N TRP A 31 2.77 -10.23 -13.64
CA TRP A 31 2.21 -9.40 -12.58
C TRP A 31 2.11 -7.94 -13.03
N ARG A 32 1.01 -7.28 -12.68
CA ARG A 32 0.76 -5.87 -12.94
C ARG A 32 0.08 -5.24 -11.72
N SER A 33 0.71 -4.22 -11.16
CA SER A 33 0.05 -3.34 -10.19
C SER A 33 -1.17 -2.67 -10.81
N ASP A 34 -2.26 -2.58 -10.06
CA ASP A 34 -3.44 -1.79 -10.38
C ASP A 34 -3.34 -0.34 -9.83
N GLN A 35 -2.37 -0.07 -8.94
CA GLN A 35 -2.18 1.24 -8.30
C GLN A 35 -0.96 2.00 -8.84
N CYS A 36 0.10 1.28 -9.23
CA CYS A 36 1.37 1.87 -9.63
C CYS A 36 1.50 1.88 -11.16
N ALA A 37 1.49 3.08 -11.75
CA ALA A 37 1.71 3.27 -13.19
C ALA A 37 3.20 3.23 -13.55
N LYS A 38 3.59 2.25 -14.36
CA LYS A 38 4.95 2.18 -14.90
C LYS A 38 5.18 3.33 -15.89
N PRO A 39 6.21 4.18 -15.69
CA PRO A 39 6.49 5.29 -16.61
C PRO A 39 7.01 4.77 -17.95
N ILE A 40 6.75 5.54 -19.01
CA ILE A 40 7.19 5.25 -20.38
C ILE A 40 8.51 5.97 -20.62
N ALA A 41 9.51 5.24 -21.12
CA ALA A 41 10.80 5.83 -21.45
C ALA A 41 10.65 6.89 -22.56
N PRO A 42 11.22 8.10 -22.40
CA PRO A 42 11.12 9.14 -23.40
C PRO A 42 11.98 8.80 -24.63
N PRO A 43 11.61 9.29 -25.83
CA PRO A 43 12.47 9.19 -27.00
C PRO A 43 13.76 9.99 -26.79
N THR A 44 14.84 9.55 -27.43
CA THR A 44 16.13 10.24 -27.42
C THR A 44 16.38 10.86 -28.78
N ASP A 45 16.62 12.17 -28.82
CA ASP A 45 17.05 12.91 -30.00
C ASP A 45 18.51 13.34 -29.83
N ARG A 46 19.31 13.15 -30.89
CA ARG A 46 20.74 13.45 -30.95
C ARG A 46 21.12 14.26 -32.19
N THR A 47 20.15 14.87 -32.85
CA THR A 47 20.32 15.62 -34.10
C THR A 47 21.24 16.84 -33.93
N ASP A 48 21.11 17.55 -32.82
CA ASP A 48 22.00 18.64 -32.44
C ASP A 48 22.17 18.75 -30.91
N THR A 49 22.97 19.72 -30.47
CA THR A 49 23.26 19.95 -29.05
C THR A 49 22.04 20.38 -28.25
N GLN A 50 21.11 21.13 -28.83
CA GLN A 50 19.87 21.54 -28.19
C GLN A 50 18.93 20.34 -28.01
N ALA A 51 18.76 19.54 -29.04
CA ALA A 51 17.95 18.32 -29.01
C ALA A 51 18.50 17.29 -28.01
N LEU A 52 19.82 17.16 -27.93
CA LEU A 52 20.48 16.31 -26.94
C LEU A 52 20.24 16.81 -25.51
N ASN A 53 20.39 18.11 -25.26
CA ASN A 53 20.14 18.69 -23.94
C ASN A 53 18.68 18.49 -23.49
N LEU A 54 17.72 18.65 -24.41
CA LEU A 54 16.31 18.37 -24.13
C LEU A 54 16.09 16.88 -23.81
N SER A 55 16.73 15.98 -24.55
CA SER A 55 16.66 14.54 -24.29
C SER A 55 17.21 14.16 -22.92
N VAL A 56 18.31 14.79 -22.49
CA VAL A 56 18.87 14.61 -21.14
C VAL A 56 17.90 15.09 -20.07
N ALA A 57 17.27 16.26 -20.26
CA ALA A 57 16.26 16.76 -19.33
C ALA A 57 15.06 15.79 -19.22
N ASN A 58 14.51 15.34 -20.35
CA ASN A 58 13.41 14.37 -20.37
C ASN A 58 13.81 13.03 -19.72
N TYR A 59 15.04 12.58 -19.92
CA TYR A 59 15.54 11.37 -19.27
C TYR A 59 15.63 11.53 -17.75
N ASN A 60 16.13 12.66 -17.27
CA ASN A 60 16.18 12.95 -15.84
C ASN A 60 14.77 13.00 -15.22
N ASP A 61 13.79 13.51 -15.95
CA ASP A 61 12.39 13.52 -15.52
C ASP A 61 11.83 12.11 -15.45
N TYR A 62 12.07 11.30 -16.47
CA TYR A 62 11.71 9.88 -16.49
C TYR A 62 12.32 9.11 -15.32
N VAL A 63 13.60 9.33 -14.99
CA VAL A 63 14.26 8.69 -13.84
C VAL A 63 13.53 9.01 -12.53
N ARG A 64 13.11 10.27 -12.33
CA ARG A 64 12.33 10.64 -11.13
C ARG A 64 10.96 9.96 -11.09
N GLU A 65 10.30 9.79 -12.23
CA GLU A 65 9.05 9.02 -12.28
C GLU A 65 9.28 7.52 -12.02
N VAL A 66 10.41 6.96 -12.47
CA VAL A 66 10.79 5.57 -12.15
C VAL A 66 11.00 5.41 -10.64
N GLU A 67 11.67 6.36 -9.98
CA GLU A 67 11.86 6.33 -8.53
C GLU A 67 10.52 6.35 -7.78
N ARG A 68 9.57 7.19 -8.22
CA ARG A 68 8.21 7.21 -7.66
C ARG A 68 7.46 5.90 -7.90
N TYR A 69 7.58 5.34 -9.09
CA TYR A 69 6.99 4.04 -9.41
C TYR A 69 7.54 2.93 -8.51
N VAL A 70 8.87 2.86 -8.31
CA VAL A 70 9.49 1.88 -7.42
C VAL A 70 9.07 2.09 -5.96
N ALA A 71 8.97 3.35 -5.51
CA ALA A 71 8.48 3.66 -4.17
C ALA A 71 7.03 3.19 -3.98
N CYS A 72 6.17 3.39 -4.99
CA CYS A 72 4.80 2.89 -5.00
C CYS A 72 4.75 1.36 -4.86
N LEU A 73 5.52 0.65 -5.70
CA LEU A 73 5.58 -0.82 -5.66
C LEU A 73 6.04 -1.35 -4.30
N LYS A 74 6.97 -0.65 -3.65
CA LYS A 74 7.43 -1.03 -2.31
C LYS A 74 6.31 -0.90 -1.28
N THR A 75 5.51 0.16 -1.34
CA THR A 75 4.36 0.35 -0.45
C THR A 75 3.32 -0.74 -0.67
N GLU A 76 3.01 -1.08 -1.92
CA GLU A 76 2.09 -2.17 -2.25
C GLU A 76 2.58 -3.50 -1.67
N ALA A 77 3.85 -3.86 -1.92
CA ALA A 77 4.42 -5.10 -1.40
C ALA A 77 4.46 -5.16 0.14
N GLN A 78 4.62 -4.03 0.82
CA GLN A 78 4.56 -3.97 2.28
C GLN A 78 3.15 -4.22 2.81
N GLU A 79 2.14 -3.67 2.14
CA GLU A 79 0.75 -3.89 2.51
C GLU A 79 0.31 -5.33 2.23
N ASP A 80 0.72 -5.91 1.10
CA ASP A 80 0.50 -7.33 0.80
C ASP A 80 1.09 -8.23 1.89
N MET A 81 2.32 -7.93 2.34
CA MET A 81 2.96 -8.68 3.42
C MET A 81 2.19 -8.58 4.73
N ARG A 82 1.64 -7.39 5.04
CA ARG A 82 0.83 -7.15 6.24
C ARG A 82 -0.47 -7.97 6.18
N LEU A 83 -1.16 -7.95 5.03
CA LEU A 83 -2.39 -8.72 4.82
C LEU A 83 -2.14 -10.24 4.93
N ILE A 84 -1.03 -10.74 4.41
CA ILE A 84 -0.64 -12.15 4.55
C ILE A 84 -0.40 -12.50 6.03
N GLN A 85 0.31 -11.65 6.77
CA GLN A 85 0.57 -11.87 8.20
C GLN A 85 -0.73 -11.87 9.02
N ASP A 86 -1.61 -10.91 8.76
CA ASP A 86 -2.92 -10.83 9.42
C ASP A 86 -3.75 -12.09 9.14
N GLY A 87 -3.79 -12.53 7.87
CA GLY A 87 -4.48 -13.75 7.46
C GLY A 87 -3.90 -15.00 8.11
N PHE A 88 -2.57 -15.11 8.20
CA PHE A 88 -1.90 -16.23 8.85
C PHE A 88 -2.18 -16.28 10.36
N ASN A 89 -2.14 -15.13 11.04
CA ASN A 89 -2.45 -15.04 12.46
C ASN A 89 -3.91 -15.41 12.73
N ALA A 90 -4.85 -14.89 11.93
CA ALA A 90 -6.26 -15.24 12.05
C ALA A 90 -6.51 -16.75 11.87
N ALA A 91 -5.85 -17.38 10.90
CA ALA A 91 -5.93 -18.82 10.70
C ALA A 91 -5.33 -19.61 11.86
N GLN A 92 -4.22 -19.15 12.45
CA GLN A 92 -3.63 -19.78 13.63
C GLN A 92 -4.55 -19.69 14.85
N ASP A 93 -5.18 -18.54 15.08
CA ASP A 93 -6.11 -18.35 16.19
C ASP A 93 -7.31 -19.31 16.06
N GLU A 94 -7.83 -19.49 14.85
CA GLU A 94 -8.90 -20.47 14.57
C GLU A 94 -8.46 -21.90 14.90
N VAL A 95 -7.28 -22.31 14.44
CA VAL A 95 -6.73 -23.65 14.73
C VAL A 95 -6.50 -23.86 16.23
N GLN A 96 -6.04 -22.83 16.95
CA GLN A 96 -5.83 -22.91 18.39
C GLN A 96 -7.14 -23.05 19.15
N LEU A 97 -8.18 -22.29 18.77
CA LEU A 97 -9.52 -22.43 19.34
C LEU A 97 -10.08 -23.85 19.14
N ASP A 98 -9.91 -24.42 17.95
CA ASP A 98 -10.31 -25.79 17.66
C ASP A 98 -9.53 -26.82 18.51
N ALA A 99 -8.23 -26.62 18.66
CA ALA A 99 -7.38 -27.49 19.48
C ALA A 99 -7.78 -27.45 20.96
N ASP A 100 -8.11 -26.27 21.49
CA ASP A 100 -8.55 -26.09 22.87
C ASP A 100 -9.95 -26.68 23.10
N ALA A 101 -10.85 -26.57 22.12
CA ALA A 101 -12.16 -27.21 22.16
C ALA A 101 -12.08 -28.75 22.12
N ALA A 102 -11.12 -29.30 21.37
CA ALA A 102 -10.87 -30.73 21.26
C ALA A 102 -10.08 -31.30 22.44
N ARG A 103 -9.44 -30.46 23.27
CA ARG A 103 -8.67 -30.91 24.42
C ARG A 103 -9.59 -31.57 25.45
N PRO A 104 -9.41 -32.86 25.77
CA PRO A 104 -10.23 -33.51 26.79
C PRO A 104 -10.01 -32.79 28.12
N ARG A 105 -11.09 -32.27 28.71
CA ARG A 105 -11.07 -31.77 30.10
C ARG A 105 -10.65 -32.95 30.97
N GLY A 106 -9.42 -32.90 31.48
CA GLY A 106 -8.86 -33.95 32.30
C GLY A 106 -9.87 -34.37 33.36
N THR A 107 -10.19 -35.66 33.39
CA THR A 107 -10.88 -36.28 34.51
C THR A 107 -10.08 -35.95 35.77
N GLU A 108 -10.64 -35.14 36.66
CA GLU A 108 -10.16 -35.00 38.03
C GLU A 108 -10.08 -36.41 38.62
N VAL A 109 -8.85 -36.91 38.77
CA VAL A 109 -8.59 -38.13 39.55
C VAL A 109 -8.73 -37.72 41.01
N LYS A 110 -9.83 -38.18 41.60
CA LYS A 110 -10.24 -37.94 42.97
C LYS A 110 -9.36 -38.69 43.96
#